data_AF-A0A2K9D8M4-F1
#
_entry.id   AF-A0A2K9D8M4-F1
#
_cell.length_a   1.000
_cell.length_b   1.000
_cell.length_c   1.000
_cell.angle_alpha   90.00
_cell.angle_beta   90.00
_cell.angle_gamma   90.00
#
_symmetry.space_group_name_H-M   'P 1'
#
loop_
_entity.id
_entity.type
_entity.pdbx_description
1 polymer ?
#
loop_
_entity_poly.entity_id
_entity_poly.type
_entity_poly.pdbx_seq_one_letter_code
_entity_poly.pdbx_strand_id
1 'polypeptide(L)'
;MTREGAVRDAPAPSSRPGRRPATPDGTRGRVDVRAWAGGIRFSAFMVIMLGLVVLAVFTLVPTVGTYLGQRQQIAALTHSVQVTEADVAALQQQKDRWNDPAYVTSQARERLYYVRPGEVVYLVDNDLPATAIPQEQSAVSAQVQETRTDWMAQLVRSIAGAGLAQTATVTPTDPAG
;
A
#
# COMPACT_ATOMS: atom_id res chain seq x y z
N MET A 1 101.61 49.87 51.90
CA MET A 1 101.15 48.94 52.95
C MET A 1 100.30 47.89 52.24
N THR A 2 100.90 46.75 51.87
CA THR A 2 100.57 45.42 52.44
C THR A 2 99.07 45.10 52.32
N ARG A 3 98.66 44.05 51.60
CA ARG A 3 99.02 42.67 51.94
C ARG A 3 98.65 41.72 50.80
N GLU A 4 99.50 40.71 50.68
CA GLU A 4 99.49 39.60 49.75
C GLU A 4 98.15 38.86 49.68
N GLY A 5 97.78 38.52 48.44
CA GLY A 5 96.83 37.47 48.14
C GLY A 5 97.52 36.11 48.16
N ALA A 6 96.80 35.13 48.66
CA ALA A 6 97.01 33.74 48.33
C ALA A 6 95.65 33.03 48.36
N VAL A 7 95.59 31.95 47.60
CA VAL A 7 94.66 30.81 47.73
C VAL A 7 93.53 30.72 46.68
N ARG A 8 93.89 30.01 45.61
CA ARG A 8 93.25 28.81 45.02
C ARG A 8 92.46 28.93 43.72
N ASP A 9 92.98 28.15 42.77
CA ASP A 9 92.44 27.56 41.56
C ASP A 9 90.93 27.18 41.57
N ALA A 10 90.27 27.61 40.47
CA ALA A 10 89.55 26.83 39.44
C ALA A 10 88.63 25.65 39.86
N PRO A 11 87.46 25.46 39.20
CA PRO A 11 87.35 25.43 37.74
C PRO A 11 86.16 26.18 37.09
N ALA A 12 86.33 26.37 35.77
CA ALA A 12 85.51 27.11 34.84
C ALA A 12 84.09 26.57 34.62
N PRO A 13 83.10 27.45 34.37
CA PRO A 13 81.86 27.11 33.66
C PRO A 13 81.88 27.66 32.22
N SER A 14 81.61 26.82 31.22
CA SER A 14 81.38 27.27 29.84
C SER A 14 79.91 27.05 29.42
N SER A 15 79.24 28.20 29.44
CA SER A 15 78.04 28.72 28.77
C SER A 15 77.24 27.90 27.74
N ARG A 16 75.90 27.92 27.97
CA ARG A 16 74.71 27.92 27.07
C ARG A 16 74.85 28.86 25.85
N PRO A 17 74.06 28.76 24.72
CA PRO A 17 72.57 28.81 24.63
C PRO A 17 71.97 27.95 23.46
N GLY A 18 70.68 27.83 23.09
CA GLY A 18 69.37 28.30 23.54
C GLY A 18 68.26 27.80 22.55
N ARG A 19 66.99 27.78 23.02
CA ARG A 19 65.70 27.98 22.30
C ARG A 19 65.18 26.99 21.21
N ARG A 20 64.06 26.31 21.49
CA ARG A 20 62.68 26.57 20.95
C ARG A 20 61.67 25.48 21.42
N PRO A 21 60.36 25.80 21.48
CA PRO A 21 59.32 24.86 21.92
C PRO A 21 59.02 23.84 20.83
N ALA A 22 58.90 22.57 21.21
CA ALA A 22 58.46 21.50 20.31
C ALA A 22 56.93 21.56 20.14
N THR A 23 56.51 21.73 18.90
CA THR A 23 55.14 21.53 18.41
C THR A 23 54.71 20.07 18.64
N PRO A 24 53.45 19.78 19.00
CA PRO A 24 52.95 18.41 18.92
C PRO A 24 52.90 18.01 17.44
N ASP A 25 53.74 17.05 17.07
CA ASP A 25 53.75 16.50 15.73
C ASP A 25 52.44 15.71 15.55
N GLY A 26 51.61 16.17 14.61
CA GLY A 26 50.35 15.55 14.30
C GLY A 26 50.60 14.24 13.58
N THR A 27 50.54 13.13 14.32
CA THR A 27 50.44 11.78 13.74
C THR A 27 49.09 11.65 13.04
N ARG A 28 48.97 12.25 11.86
CA ARG A 28 47.95 11.87 10.89
C ARG A 28 48.26 10.42 10.53
N GLY A 29 47.47 9.50 11.08
CA GLY A 29 47.49 8.09 10.76
C GLY A 29 47.33 7.90 9.26
N ARG A 30 48.45 7.86 8.56
CA ARG A 30 48.50 7.46 7.15
C ARG A 30 48.32 5.96 7.18
N VAL A 31 47.11 5.50 6.90
CA VAL A 31 46.78 4.09 6.82
C VAL A 31 47.67 3.48 5.73
N ASP A 32 48.61 2.61 6.12
CA ASP A 32 49.62 2.06 5.23
C ASP A 32 48.99 0.95 4.38
N VAL A 33 48.39 1.34 3.26
CA VAL A 33 47.60 0.48 2.37
C VAL A 33 48.43 -0.68 1.78
N ARG A 34 49.75 -0.50 1.68
CA ARG A 34 50.67 -1.50 1.11
C ARG A 34 50.99 -2.64 2.07
N ALA A 35 50.97 -2.40 3.38
CA ALA A 35 51.11 -3.45 4.40
C ALA A 35 49.86 -4.34 4.46
N TRP A 36 48.70 -3.78 4.09
CA TRP A 36 47.43 -4.49 4.02
C TRP A 36 47.30 -5.40 2.78
N ALA A 37 47.97 -5.06 1.67
CA ALA A 37 47.89 -5.80 0.41
C ALA A 37 48.74 -7.09 0.36
N GLY A 38 49.73 -7.26 1.23
CA GLY A 38 50.64 -8.42 1.23
C GLY A 38 50.09 -9.69 1.91
N GLY A 39 48.95 -9.61 2.60
CA GLY A 39 48.35 -10.69 3.39
C GLY A 39 47.27 -11.47 2.64
N ILE A 40 47.46 -11.75 1.35
CA ILE A 40 46.56 -12.61 0.57
C ILE A 40 46.80 -14.05 1.00
N ARG A 41 46.19 -14.43 2.11
CA ARG A 41 45.52 -15.72 2.18
C ARG A 41 44.32 -15.76 3.13
N PHE A 42 44.13 -14.79 4.04
CA PHE A 42 42.86 -14.53 4.73
C PHE A 42 42.97 -13.17 5.45
N SER A 43 42.82 -12.07 4.72
CA SER A 43 42.91 -10.73 5.33
C SER A 43 41.64 -10.45 6.13
N ALA A 44 41.77 -10.03 7.40
CA ALA A 44 40.66 -9.64 8.27
C ALA A 44 39.71 -8.62 7.60
N PHE A 45 40.23 -7.80 6.68
CA PHE A 45 39.43 -6.91 5.86
C PHE A 45 38.41 -7.63 4.98
N MET A 46 38.76 -8.77 4.38
CA MET A 46 37.83 -9.53 3.54
C MET A 46 36.67 -10.07 4.38
N VAL A 47 36.95 -10.50 5.61
CA VAL A 47 35.94 -10.93 6.57
C VAL A 47 35.04 -9.77 6.99
N ILE A 48 35.62 -8.59 7.25
CA ILE A 48 34.86 -7.37 7.59
C ILE A 48 33.98 -6.93 6.41
N MET A 49 34.50 -6.95 5.19
CA MET A 49 33.78 -6.53 3.98
C MET A 49 32.62 -7.50 3.69
N LEU A 50 32.87 -8.82 3.76
CA LEU A 50 31.84 -9.83 3.65
C LEU A 50 30.77 -9.68 4.74
N GLY A 51 31.19 -9.43 5.98
CA GLY A 51 30.29 -9.15 7.10
C GLY A 51 29.39 -7.93 6.85
N LEU A 52 29.95 -6.85 6.31
CA LEU A 52 29.18 -5.65 5.95
C LEU A 52 28.18 -5.91 4.82
N VAL A 53 28.55 -6.68 3.80
CA VAL A 53 27.63 -7.05 2.72
C VAL A 53 26.48 -7.91 3.26
N VAL A 54 26.79 -8.92 4.07
CA VAL A 54 25.76 -9.77 4.69
C VAL A 54 24.84 -8.94 5.59
N LEU A 55 25.39 -8.04 6.40
CA LEU A 55 24.61 -7.12 7.24
C LEU A 55 23.71 -6.21 6.39
N ALA A 56 24.23 -5.64 5.32
CA ALA A 56 23.50 -4.77 4.40
C ALA A 56 22.34 -5.51 3.72
N VAL A 57 22.56 -6.74 3.25
CA VAL A 57 21.50 -7.56 2.64
C VAL A 57 20.46 -7.96 3.70
N PHE A 58 20.89 -8.40 4.87
CA PHE A 58 19.99 -8.81 5.95
C PHE A 58 19.10 -7.67 6.44
N THR A 59 19.59 -6.43 6.46
CA THR A 59 18.75 -5.28 6.81
C THR A 59 17.85 -4.80 5.67
N LEU A 60 18.28 -4.87 4.40
CA LEU A 60 17.49 -4.40 3.25
C LEU A 60 16.35 -5.34 2.87
N VAL A 61 16.55 -6.66 2.95
CA VAL A 61 15.55 -7.67 2.57
C VAL A 61 14.20 -7.47 3.29
N PRO A 62 14.13 -7.35 4.63
CA PRO A 62 12.86 -7.09 5.32
C PRO A 62 12.27 -5.72 4.95
N THR A 63 13.08 -4.72 4.63
CA THR A 63 12.61 -3.39 4.22
C THR A 63 11.93 -3.41 2.84
N VAL A 64 12.45 -4.18 1.88
CA VAL A 64 11.84 -4.29 0.55
C VAL A 64 10.52 -5.06 0.61
N GLY A 65 10.47 -6.16 1.38
CA GLY A 65 9.24 -6.95 1.56
C GLY A 65 8.13 -6.18 2.27
N THR A 66 8.47 -5.37 3.29
CA THR A 66 7.50 -4.55 4.03
C THR A 66 6.95 -3.39 3.19
N TYR A 67 7.78 -2.76 2.35
CA TYR A 67 7.34 -1.66 1.48
C TYR A 67 6.31 -2.10 0.44
N LEU A 68 6.47 -3.30 -0.13
CA LEU A 68 5.51 -3.88 -1.08
C LEU A 68 4.20 -4.31 -0.39
N GLY A 69 4.28 -4.85 0.83
CA GLY A 69 3.10 -5.21 1.63
C GLY A 69 2.27 -4.01 2.11
N GLN A 70 2.93 -2.90 2.46
CA GLN A 70 2.26 -1.66 2.89
C GLN A 70 1.38 -1.06 1.78
N ARG A 71 1.81 -1.13 0.51
CA ARG A 71 1.02 -0.62 -0.62
C ARG A 71 -0.30 -1.38 -0.80
N GLN A 72 -0.29 -2.68 -0.61
CA GLN A 72 -1.51 -3.51 -0.69
C GLN A 72 -2.45 -3.25 0.49
N GLN A 73 -1.90 -3.09 1.70
CA GLN A 73 -2.68 -2.73 2.88
C GLN A 73 -3.34 -1.36 2.73
N ILE A 74 -2.64 -0.36 2.19
CA ILE A 74 -3.22 0.97 1.92
C ILE A 74 -4.36 0.86 0.91
N ALA A 75 -4.17 0.15 -0.21
CA ALA A 75 -5.21 -0.03 -1.22
C ALA A 75 -6.45 -0.75 -0.66
N ALA A 76 -6.24 -1.81 0.13
CA ALA A 76 -7.32 -2.55 0.79
C ALA A 76 -8.04 -1.70 1.85
N LEU A 77 -7.30 -0.93 2.67
CA LEU A 77 -7.89 -0.03 3.67
C LEU A 77 -8.70 1.08 3.01
N THR A 78 -8.18 1.73 1.96
CA THR A 78 -8.92 2.77 1.24
C THR A 78 -10.21 2.23 0.62
N HIS A 79 -10.17 1.02 0.05
CA HIS A 79 -11.38 0.38 -0.48
C HIS A 79 -12.38 0.06 0.65
N SER A 80 -11.90 -0.41 1.81
CA SER A 80 -12.78 -0.70 2.96
C SER A 80 -13.46 0.56 3.53
N VAL A 81 -12.77 1.70 3.54
CA VAL A 81 -13.34 2.98 3.98
C VAL A 81 -14.43 3.43 3.01
N GLN A 82 -14.19 3.36 1.70
CA GLN A 82 -15.19 3.75 0.69
C GLN A 82 -16.47 2.90 0.75
N VAL A 83 -16.33 1.58 0.93
CA VAL A 83 -17.49 0.69 1.10
C VAL A 83 -18.26 1.03 2.37
N THR A 84 -17.56 1.25 3.48
CA THR A 84 -18.18 1.61 4.76
C THR A 84 -18.92 2.95 4.68
N GLU A 85 -18.36 3.95 4.00
CA GLU A 85 -19.02 5.24 3.80
C GLU A 85 -20.29 5.13 2.95
N ALA A 86 -20.24 4.32 1.87
CA ALA A 86 -21.41 4.06 1.03
C ALA A 86 -22.53 3.35 1.81
N ASP A 87 -22.19 2.37 2.64
CA ASP A 87 -23.15 1.66 3.49
C ASP A 87 -23.78 2.58 4.54
N VAL A 88 -22.97 3.45 5.18
CA VAL A 88 -23.47 4.45 6.12
C VAL A 88 -24.42 5.43 5.44
N ALA A 89 -24.07 5.91 4.23
CA ALA A 89 -24.94 6.80 3.47
C ALA A 89 -26.27 6.12 3.08
N ALA A 90 -26.22 4.86 2.64
CA ALA A 90 -27.40 4.09 2.29
C ALA A 90 -28.29 3.80 3.51
N LEU A 91 -27.70 3.48 4.66
CA LEU A 91 -28.41 3.28 5.93
C LEU A 91 -29.04 4.58 6.43
N GLN A 92 -28.34 5.71 6.30
CA GLN A 92 -28.87 7.02 6.67
C GLN A 92 -30.07 7.40 5.79
N GLN A 93 -29.96 7.22 4.47
CA GLN A 93 -31.09 7.42 3.56
C GLN A 93 -32.28 6.49 3.85
N GLN A 94 -32.02 5.25 4.24
CA GLN A 94 -33.08 4.34 4.68
C GLN A 94 -33.74 4.91 5.94
N LYS A 95 -32.96 5.23 6.97
CA LYS A 95 -33.47 5.79 8.22
C LYS A 95 -34.33 7.03 7.98
N ASP A 96 -33.88 7.94 7.13
CA ASP A 96 -34.63 9.16 6.80
C ASP A 96 -35.96 8.83 6.11
N ARG A 97 -35.99 7.83 5.22
CA ARG A 97 -37.25 7.33 4.63
C ARG A 97 -38.18 6.70 5.67
N TRP A 98 -37.66 5.91 6.60
CA TRP A 98 -38.46 5.29 7.67
C TRP A 98 -38.98 6.31 8.70
N ASN A 99 -38.37 7.49 8.80
CA ASN A 99 -38.85 8.59 9.65
C ASN A 99 -40.05 9.33 9.06
N ASP A 100 -40.33 9.18 7.76
CA ASP A 100 -41.48 9.80 7.12
C ASP A 100 -42.76 9.00 7.45
N PRO A 101 -43.74 9.59 8.17
CA PRO A 101 -45.00 8.91 8.50
C PRO A 101 -45.80 8.49 7.26
N ALA A 102 -45.67 9.19 6.12
CA ALA A 102 -46.32 8.80 4.88
C ALA A 102 -45.77 7.48 4.33
N TYR A 103 -44.45 7.30 4.38
CA TYR A 103 -43.75 6.09 3.94
C TYR A 103 -44.09 4.88 4.83
N VAL A 104 -44.14 5.08 6.15
CA VAL A 104 -44.55 4.01 7.08
C VAL A 104 -46.01 3.59 6.84
N THR A 105 -46.89 4.56 6.59
CA THR A 105 -48.32 4.28 6.35
C THR A 105 -48.54 3.51 5.04
N SER A 106 -47.83 3.84 3.96
CA SER A 106 -47.92 3.10 2.70
C SER A 106 -47.38 1.67 2.84
N GLN A 107 -46.20 1.49 3.45
CA GLN A 107 -45.62 0.17 3.68
C GLN A 107 -46.48 -0.71 4.59
N ALA A 108 -47.07 -0.13 5.65
CA ALA A 108 -47.99 -0.85 6.52
C ALA A 108 -49.29 -1.25 5.80
N ARG A 109 -49.78 -0.42 4.88
CA ARG A 109 -50.96 -0.75 4.07
C ARG A 109 -50.69 -1.88 3.09
N GLU A 110 -49.58 -1.82 2.36
CA GLU A 110 -49.18 -2.83 1.38
C GLU A 110 -48.93 -4.20 2.02
N ARG A 111 -48.27 -4.22 3.20
CA ARG A 111 -47.86 -5.48 3.85
C ARG A 111 -48.82 -6.01 4.90
N LEU A 112 -49.44 -5.11 5.67
CA LEU A 112 -50.24 -5.46 6.86
C LEU A 112 -51.70 -5.07 6.72
N TYR A 113 -52.13 -4.54 5.56
CA TYR A 113 -53.49 -4.06 5.32
C TYR A 113 -53.98 -3.06 6.39
N TYR A 114 -53.05 -2.28 6.95
CA TYR A 114 -53.36 -1.31 8.00
C TYR A 114 -54.19 -0.16 7.45
N VAL A 115 -55.25 0.21 8.18
CA VAL A 115 -56.17 1.29 7.85
C VAL A 115 -56.13 2.39 8.90
N ARG A 116 -56.37 3.64 8.48
CA ARG A 116 -56.53 4.73 9.43
C ARG A 116 -57.90 4.60 10.11
N PRO A 117 -58.02 4.93 11.41
CA PRO A 117 -59.31 4.96 12.08
C PRO A 117 -60.26 5.91 11.32
N GLY A 118 -61.39 5.37 10.83
CA GLY A 118 -62.38 6.09 10.00
C GLY A 118 -62.31 5.81 8.48
N GLU A 119 -61.38 4.99 8.00
CA GLU A 119 -61.26 4.62 6.57
C GLU A 119 -62.10 3.37 6.25
N VAL A 120 -62.96 3.44 5.22
CA VAL A 120 -63.86 2.35 4.80
C VAL A 120 -63.19 1.53 3.70
N VAL A 121 -62.92 0.25 3.97
CA VAL A 121 -62.33 -0.67 2.98
C VAL A 121 -63.42 -1.19 2.04
N TYR A 122 -63.31 -0.88 0.75
CA TYR A 122 -64.12 -1.51 -0.29
C TYR A 122 -63.40 -2.77 -0.79
N LEU A 123 -63.91 -3.96 -0.43
CA LEU A 123 -63.58 -5.18 -1.16
C LEU A 123 -64.44 -5.19 -2.43
N VAL A 124 -63.80 -5.12 -3.60
CA VAL A 124 -64.47 -5.39 -4.87
C VAL A 124 -64.49 -6.90 -5.03
N ASP A 125 -65.62 -7.52 -4.67
CA ASP A 125 -65.90 -8.90 -5.05
C ASP A 125 -66.19 -8.89 -6.55
N ASN A 126 -65.20 -9.29 -7.35
CA ASN A 126 -65.36 -9.42 -8.79
C ASN A 126 -66.16 -10.69 -9.06
N ASP A 127 -67.48 -10.61 -8.86
CA ASP A 127 -68.45 -11.65 -9.23
C ASP A 127 -68.67 -11.64 -10.76
N LEU A 128 -67.57 -11.52 -11.52
CA LEU A 128 -67.60 -11.63 -12.97
C LEU A 128 -67.83 -13.10 -13.33
N PRO A 129 -68.78 -13.41 -14.22
CA PRO A 129 -68.93 -14.76 -14.72
C PRO A 129 -67.59 -15.23 -15.32
N ALA A 130 -67.22 -16.49 -15.09
CA ALA A 130 -65.92 -17.06 -15.48
C ALA A 130 -65.55 -16.85 -16.97
N THR A 131 -66.53 -16.54 -17.82
CA THR A 131 -66.39 -16.17 -19.23
C THR A 131 -65.80 -14.77 -19.48
N ALA A 132 -65.74 -13.89 -18.48
CA ALA A 132 -65.23 -12.53 -18.60
C ALA A 132 -63.81 -12.34 -18.02
N ILE A 133 -63.19 -13.41 -17.50
CA ILE A 133 -61.81 -13.40 -17.00
C ILE A 133 -60.88 -13.70 -18.19
N PRO A 134 -60.01 -12.75 -18.60
CA PRO A 134 -58.99 -13.03 -19.61
C PRO A 134 -58.11 -14.19 -19.13
N GLN A 135 -58.00 -15.25 -19.94
CA GLN A 135 -57.11 -16.36 -19.67
C GLN A 135 -55.66 -15.86 -19.75
N GLU A 136 -55.11 -15.46 -18.61
CA GLU A 136 -53.67 -15.19 -18.43
C GLU A 136 -52.91 -16.47 -18.78
N GLN A 137 -52.33 -16.47 -19.98
CA GLN A 137 -51.12 -17.19 -20.40
C GLN A 137 -51.15 -18.71 -20.16
N SER A 138 -51.31 -19.44 -21.28
CA SER A 138 -51.20 -20.89 -21.37
C SER A 138 -50.09 -21.45 -20.48
N ALA A 139 -50.42 -22.49 -19.71
CA ALA A 139 -49.53 -23.14 -18.77
C ALA A 139 -48.15 -23.41 -19.40
N VAL A 140 -47.11 -22.83 -18.79
CA VAL A 140 -45.72 -23.11 -19.12
C VAL A 140 -45.51 -24.62 -19.02
N SER A 141 -45.10 -25.24 -20.13
CA SER A 141 -44.86 -26.68 -20.18
C SER A 141 -43.77 -27.06 -19.19
N ALA A 142 -43.98 -28.12 -18.40
CA ALA A 142 -43.02 -28.64 -17.43
C ALA A 142 -41.75 -29.24 -18.06
N GLN A 143 -41.64 -29.20 -19.39
CA GLN A 143 -40.40 -29.50 -20.10
C GLN A 143 -39.38 -28.38 -19.83
N VAL A 144 -38.45 -28.67 -18.94
CA VAL A 144 -37.24 -27.86 -18.77
C VAL A 144 -36.39 -28.04 -20.03
N GLN A 145 -36.37 -27.05 -20.91
CA GLN A 145 -35.33 -26.94 -21.92
C GLN A 145 -34.03 -26.57 -21.21
N GLU A 146 -33.16 -27.54 -20.94
CA GLU A 146 -31.78 -27.26 -20.54
C GLU A 146 -31.09 -26.54 -21.70
N THR A 147 -31.11 -25.21 -21.65
CA THR A 147 -30.17 -24.44 -22.46
C THR A 147 -28.80 -24.70 -21.85
N ARG A 148 -28.02 -25.56 -22.49
CA ARG A 148 -26.62 -25.85 -22.12
C ARG A 148 -25.76 -24.62 -22.40
N THR A 149 -25.98 -23.55 -21.66
CA THR A 149 -25.13 -22.38 -21.67
C THR A 149 -23.92 -22.69 -20.80
N ASP A 150 -22.86 -23.20 -21.43
CA ASP A 150 -21.56 -23.33 -20.78
C ASP A 150 -20.93 -21.93 -20.69
N TRP A 151 -21.39 -21.18 -19.70
CA TRP A 151 -20.94 -19.82 -19.40
C TRP A 151 -19.42 -19.77 -19.16
N MET A 152 -18.83 -20.86 -18.65
CA MET A 152 -17.41 -20.94 -18.36
C MET A 152 -16.60 -21.05 -19.66
N ALA A 153 -17.03 -21.89 -20.60
CA ALA A 153 -16.45 -21.94 -21.93
C ALA A 153 -16.60 -20.61 -22.68
N GLN A 154 -17.72 -19.90 -22.51
CA GLN A 154 -17.94 -18.57 -23.11
C GLN A 154 -17.02 -17.50 -22.50
N LEU A 155 -16.78 -17.55 -21.20
CA LEU A 155 -15.87 -16.64 -20.50
C LEU A 155 -14.42 -16.84 -20.97
N VAL A 156 -13.94 -18.09 -20.97
CA VAL A 156 -12.57 -18.42 -21.40
C VAL A 156 -12.34 -18.04 -22.86
N ARG A 157 -13.34 -18.27 -23.72
CA ARG A 157 -13.28 -17.87 -25.14
C ARG A 157 -13.20 -16.36 -25.31
N SER A 158 -13.91 -15.58 -24.49
CA SER A 158 -13.88 -14.12 -24.55
C SER A 158 -12.50 -13.57 -24.14
N ILE A 159 -11.90 -14.12 -23.09
CA ILE A 159 -10.55 -13.73 -22.64
C ILE A 159 -9.49 -14.10 -23.69
N ALA A 160 -9.55 -15.33 -24.22
CA ALA A 160 -8.64 -15.77 -25.27
C ALA A 160 -8.80 -14.94 -26.55
N GLY A 161 -10.04 -14.62 -26.95
CA GLY A 161 -10.34 -13.78 -28.10
C GLY A 161 -9.85 -12.34 -27.93
N ALA A 162 -10.01 -11.77 -26.73
CA ALA A 162 -9.52 -10.43 -26.43
C ALA A 162 -7.98 -10.35 -26.42
N GLY A 163 -7.29 -11.41 -25.98
CA GLY A 163 -5.82 -11.47 -26.01
C GLY A 163 -5.24 -11.65 -27.42
N LEU A 164 -6.01 -12.28 -28.32
CA LEU A 164 -5.64 -12.46 -29.73
C LEU A 164 -6.12 -11.32 -30.63
N ALA A 165 -6.96 -10.42 -30.11
CA ALA A 165 -7.42 -9.26 -30.85
C ALA A 165 -6.22 -8.33 -31.10
N GLN A 166 -5.69 -8.38 -32.32
CA GLN A 166 -4.74 -7.38 -32.80
C GLN A 166 -5.47 -6.03 -32.74
N THR A 167 -5.03 -5.14 -31.86
CA THR A 167 -5.53 -3.77 -31.81
C THR A 167 -5.18 -3.12 -33.15
N ALA A 168 -6.17 -3.02 -34.04
CA ALA A 168 -6.06 -2.19 -35.22
C ALA A 168 -5.89 -0.74 -34.73
N THR A 169 -4.65 -0.26 -34.72
CA THR A 169 -4.37 1.16 -34.52
C THR A 169 -4.97 1.87 -35.73
N VAL A 170 -6.14 2.47 -35.53
CA VAL A 170 -6.68 3.47 -36.46
C VAL A 170 -5.62 4.56 -36.53
N THR A 171 -4.83 4.56 -37.61
CA THR A 171 -3.97 5.68 -37.93
C THR A 171 -4.92 6.82 -38.25
N PRO A 172 -4.93 7.93 -37.47
CA PRO A 172 -5.73 9.08 -37.85
C PRO A 172 -5.18 9.59 -39.19
N THR A 173 -5.95 9.41 -40.26
CA THR A 173 -5.71 10.06 -41.54
C THR A 173 -5.85 11.56 -41.31
N ASP A 174 -4.74 12.27 -41.37
CA ASP A 174 -4.66 13.73 -41.30
C ASP A 174 -5.38 14.34 -42.52
N PRO A 175 -6.41 15.19 -42.34
CA PRO A 175 -7.01 15.92 -43.44
C PRO A 175 -6.21 17.21 -43.68
N ALA A 176 -5.12 17.13 -44.46
CA ALA A 176 -4.46 18.31 -45.01
C ALA A 176 -3.98 18.05 -46.44
N GLY A 177 -4.70 18.61 -47.41
CA GLY A 177 -4.41 18.58 -48.84
C GLY A 177 -5.67 18.80 -49.67
#